data_AF-A0A8J7ZEF8-F1
#
_entry.id   AF-A0A8J7ZEF8-F1
#
_cell.length_a   1.000
_cell.length_b   1.000
_cell.length_c   1.000
_cell.angle_alpha   90.00
_cell.angle_beta   90.00
_cell.angle_gamma   90.00
#
_symmetry.space_group_name_H-M   'P 1'
#
loop_
_entity.id
_entity.type
_entity.pdbx_description
1 polymer ?
#
loop_
_entity_poly.entity_id
_entity_poly.type
_entity_poly.pdbx_seq_one_letter_code
_entity_poly.pdbx_strand_id
1 'polypeptide(L)'
;MPRSKRSSSWFKHLKKRRGSSIIRQTIRMSRYHRQPFHKLLSRIFETLEEYDANFTFPLVAHIAKIHQKKKNLDILTSSPYEIAIHGYKHIRYEFLTTEQMKQELQIATETFKELKIPYKGFRAPYNNYSEDTKRLLEEFDFEWDIGIGYRPEYQETFQFFNHQLDDGKKTTYACVPLNKLSDDYMIEQLKMNADQMATALIEQLEKAKEINGVVMFDLHPIRLGRKEYISSLKLLLEHGQKINAWFPSVTEAIDYWKKHKKWKDNAPVCCLLTGDIDNFTFWDYLRRF
;
A
#
# COMPACT_ATOMS: atom_id res chain seq x y z
N MET A 1 2.32 23.80 25.41
CA MET A 1 2.66 24.24 24.04
C MET A 1 4.03 23.69 23.66
N PRO A 2 4.14 23.00 22.50
CA PRO A 2 5.15 23.42 21.52
C PRO A 2 4.57 23.35 20.09
N ARG A 3 4.12 24.50 19.56
CA ARG A 3 3.60 24.64 18.18
C ARG A 3 4.69 24.94 17.14
N SER A 4 5.96 25.13 17.52
CA SER A 4 6.97 25.76 16.65
C SER A 4 7.78 24.83 15.74
N LYS A 5 7.81 23.50 15.98
CA LYS A 5 8.62 22.56 15.17
C LYS A 5 7.84 21.80 14.08
N ARG A 6 6.50 21.73 14.15
CA ARG A 6 5.65 21.08 13.12
C ARG A 6 5.60 21.87 11.81
N SER A 7 5.70 23.21 11.88
CA SER A 7 5.61 24.07 10.69
C SER A 7 6.79 23.88 9.73
N SER A 8 8.00 23.64 10.24
CA SER A 8 9.21 23.58 9.41
C SER A 8 9.25 22.37 8.48
N SER A 9 8.77 21.21 8.92
CA SER A 9 8.66 19.99 8.09
C SER A 9 7.62 20.16 6.97
N TRP A 10 6.47 20.76 7.28
CA TRP A 10 5.45 21.12 6.31
C TRP A 10 5.97 22.08 5.23
N PHE A 11 6.71 23.12 5.64
CA PHE A 11 7.37 24.04 4.69
C PHE A 11 8.41 23.33 3.81
N LYS A 12 9.20 22.39 4.35
CA LYS A 12 10.15 21.58 3.56
C LYS A 12 9.44 20.72 2.52
N HIS A 13 8.32 20.09 2.89
CA HIS A 13 7.51 19.28 1.98
C HIS A 13 6.94 20.12 0.83
N LEU A 14 6.44 21.33 1.13
CA LEU A 14 5.97 22.28 0.11
C LEU A 14 7.11 22.82 -0.78
N LYS A 15 8.29 23.06 -0.22
CA LYS A 15 9.43 23.61 -0.96
C LYS A 15 10.01 22.62 -1.98
N LYS A 16 10.10 21.33 -1.64
CA LYS A 16 10.56 20.26 -2.56
C LYS A 16 9.55 19.95 -3.67
N ARG A 17 8.30 20.39 -3.53
CA ARG A 17 7.24 20.18 -4.51
C ARG A 17 7.36 21.09 -5.75
N ARG A 18 8.00 22.26 -5.72
CA ARG A 18 7.91 23.30 -6.77
C ARG A 18 8.22 22.81 -8.20
N GLY A 19 7.28 23.00 -9.15
CA GLY A 19 7.45 22.74 -10.58
C GLY A 19 6.13 22.53 -11.36
N SER A 20 6.21 22.50 -12.69
CA SER A 20 5.08 22.22 -13.61
C SER A 20 4.44 20.83 -13.40
N SER A 21 5.21 19.90 -12.83
CA SER A 21 4.76 18.55 -12.44
C SER A 21 3.63 18.59 -11.40
N ILE A 22 3.64 19.51 -10.42
CA ILE A 22 2.57 19.61 -9.41
C ILE A 22 1.25 19.98 -10.08
N ILE A 23 1.26 20.98 -10.97
CA ILE A 23 0.04 21.49 -11.58
C ILE A 23 -0.63 20.37 -12.36
N ARG A 24 0.17 19.61 -13.13
CA ARG A 24 -0.30 18.42 -13.85
C ARG A 24 -0.87 17.36 -12.90
N GLN A 25 -0.18 17.06 -11.80
CA GLN A 25 -0.64 16.08 -10.82
C GLN A 25 -1.94 16.55 -10.13
N THR A 26 -2.04 17.81 -9.73
CA THR A 26 -3.24 18.37 -9.09
C THR A 26 -4.44 18.38 -10.04
N ILE A 27 -4.27 18.77 -11.30
CA ILE A 27 -5.34 18.67 -12.32
C ILE A 27 -5.76 17.22 -12.53
N ARG A 28 -4.80 16.29 -12.52
CA ARG A 28 -5.12 14.86 -12.66
C ARG A 28 -5.91 14.34 -11.48
N MET A 29 -5.47 14.64 -10.26
CA MET A 29 -6.17 14.22 -9.05
C MET A 29 -7.56 14.84 -8.97
N SER A 30 -7.75 16.10 -9.39
CA SER A 30 -9.08 16.71 -9.44
C SER A 30 -10.00 15.99 -10.44
N ARG A 31 -9.47 15.55 -11.59
CA ARG A 31 -10.19 14.68 -12.53
C ARG A 31 -10.46 13.30 -11.92
N TYR A 32 -9.52 12.76 -11.15
CA TYR A 32 -9.65 11.45 -10.52
C TYR A 32 -10.81 11.39 -9.53
N HIS A 33 -10.93 12.41 -8.69
CA HIS A 33 -12.00 12.53 -7.70
C HIS A 33 -13.35 13.03 -8.25
N ARG A 34 -13.52 13.17 -9.57
CA ARG A 34 -14.86 13.39 -10.16
C ARG A 34 -15.78 12.18 -9.95
N GLN A 35 -15.20 10.99 -9.80
CA GLN A 35 -15.93 9.81 -9.39
C GLN A 35 -15.89 9.69 -7.86
N PRO A 36 -17.02 9.43 -7.18
CA PRO A 36 -17.02 9.13 -5.76
C PRO A 36 -16.13 7.93 -5.44
N PHE A 37 -15.28 8.04 -4.42
CA PHE A 37 -14.27 7.03 -4.09
C PHE A 37 -14.88 5.66 -3.79
N HIS A 38 -16.01 5.60 -3.08
CA HIS A 38 -16.71 4.33 -2.85
C HIS A 38 -17.08 3.59 -4.14
N LYS A 39 -17.34 4.28 -5.26
CA LYS A 39 -17.59 3.60 -6.54
C LYS A 39 -16.33 2.97 -7.13
N LEU A 40 -15.15 3.51 -6.82
CA LEU A 40 -13.87 2.92 -7.20
C LEU A 40 -13.60 1.67 -6.37
N LEU A 41 -13.83 1.74 -5.05
CA LEU A 41 -13.73 0.59 -4.14
C LEU A 41 -14.70 -0.52 -4.52
N SER A 42 -15.99 -0.22 -4.76
CA SER A 42 -16.98 -1.23 -5.13
C SER A 42 -16.58 -2.03 -6.37
N ARG A 43 -16.01 -1.39 -7.40
CA ARG A 43 -15.54 -2.12 -8.60
C ARG A 43 -14.38 -3.05 -8.30
N ILE A 44 -13.45 -2.61 -7.45
CA ILE A 44 -12.33 -3.46 -7.00
C ILE A 44 -12.90 -4.65 -6.22
N PHE A 45 -13.83 -4.41 -5.29
CA PHE A 45 -14.43 -5.44 -4.46
C PHE A 45 -15.22 -6.46 -5.28
N GLU A 46 -16.07 -6.00 -6.21
CA GLU A 46 -16.80 -6.85 -7.16
C GLU A 46 -15.84 -7.73 -7.97
N THR A 47 -14.72 -7.16 -8.41
CA THR A 47 -13.70 -7.91 -9.18
C THR A 47 -12.98 -8.93 -8.31
N LEU A 48 -12.62 -8.58 -7.07
CA LEU A 48 -11.92 -9.49 -6.15
C LEU A 48 -12.82 -10.66 -5.71
N GLU A 49 -14.09 -10.38 -5.43
CA GLU A 49 -15.10 -11.37 -5.02
C GLU A 49 -15.35 -12.42 -6.12
N GLU A 50 -15.33 -12.03 -7.40
CA GLU A 50 -15.46 -12.94 -8.56
C GLU A 50 -14.37 -14.03 -8.58
N TYR A 51 -13.18 -13.75 -8.02
CA TYR A 51 -12.00 -14.64 -8.08
C TYR A 51 -11.52 -15.13 -6.70
N ASP A 52 -12.30 -14.94 -5.62
CA ASP A 52 -11.88 -15.27 -4.25
C ASP A 52 -10.50 -14.70 -3.88
N ALA A 53 -10.25 -13.46 -4.31
CA ALA A 53 -8.97 -12.77 -4.13
C ALA A 53 -9.05 -11.73 -3.01
N ASN A 54 -7.93 -11.49 -2.34
CA ASN A 54 -7.79 -10.49 -1.30
C ASN A 54 -6.98 -9.28 -1.75
N PHE A 55 -7.09 -8.22 -0.95
CA PHE A 55 -6.39 -6.96 -1.17
C PHE A 55 -6.06 -6.32 0.19
N THR A 56 -4.93 -5.65 0.27
CA THR A 56 -4.47 -4.93 1.47
C THR A 56 -4.47 -3.43 1.22
N PHE A 57 -5.15 -2.66 2.06
CA PHE A 57 -5.30 -1.22 1.93
C PHE A 57 -4.55 -0.48 3.04
N PRO A 58 -3.30 -0.02 2.81
CA PRO A 58 -2.67 0.92 3.72
C PRO A 58 -3.47 2.22 3.79
N LEU A 59 -4.02 2.54 4.95
CA LEU A 59 -4.90 3.69 5.15
C LEU A 59 -4.22 4.73 6.06
N VAL A 60 -4.24 5.99 5.62
CA VAL A 60 -3.75 7.10 6.43
C VAL A 60 -4.72 7.34 7.59
N ALA A 61 -4.24 7.25 8.83
CA ALA A 61 -5.10 7.25 10.01
C ALA A 61 -5.89 8.56 10.18
N HIS A 62 -5.30 9.72 9.85
CA HIS A 62 -6.02 10.99 9.86
C HIS A 62 -7.20 10.99 8.87
N ILE A 63 -7.06 10.34 7.70
CA ILE A 63 -8.15 10.22 6.72
C ILE A 63 -9.26 9.35 7.28
N ALA A 64 -8.94 8.23 7.93
CA ALA A 64 -9.93 7.41 8.63
C ALA A 64 -10.68 8.24 9.69
N LYS A 65 -9.96 9.01 10.51
CA LYS A 65 -10.55 9.82 11.59
C LYS A 65 -11.52 10.89 11.08
N ILE A 66 -11.15 11.67 10.07
CA ILE A 66 -12.03 12.74 9.56
C ILE A 66 -13.22 12.22 8.75
N HIS A 67 -13.12 10.99 8.22
CA HIS A 67 -14.20 10.30 7.51
C HIS A 67 -14.92 9.28 8.39
N GLN A 68 -14.76 9.34 9.72
CA GLN A 68 -15.56 8.51 10.62
C GLN A 68 -17.06 8.72 10.35
N LYS A 69 -17.82 7.63 10.22
CA LYS A 69 -19.25 7.63 9.87
C LYS A 69 -19.55 8.19 8.47
N LYS A 70 -18.61 8.04 7.53
CA LYS A 70 -18.81 8.39 6.12
C LYS A 70 -18.71 7.13 5.26
N LYS A 71 -19.57 7.07 4.25
CA LYS A 71 -19.73 5.96 3.31
C LYS A 71 -18.42 5.36 2.77
N ASN A 72 -17.40 6.16 2.48
CA ASN A 72 -16.14 5.65 1.94
C ASN A 72 -15.38 4.81 2.96
N LEU A 73 -15.34 5.25 4.23
CA LEU A 73 -14.73 4.48 5.30
C LEU A 73 -15.60 3.27 5.66
N ASP A 74 -16.92 3.47 5.79
CA ASP A 74 -17.85 2.40 6.19
C ASP A 74 -17.79 1.20 5.23
N ILE A 75 -17.71 1.44 3.91
CA ILE A 75 -17.58 0.38 2.90
C ILE A 75 -16.25 -0.36 3.05
N LEU A 76 -15.15 0.37 3.30
CA LEU A 76 -13.83 -0.24 3.46
C LEU A 76 -13.76 -1.08 4.74
N THR A 77 -14.21 -0.55 5.88
CA THR A 77 -14.15 -1.23 7.18
C THR A 77 -15.15 -2.35 7.34
N SER A 78 -16.21 -2.38 6.52
CA SER A 78 -17.19 -3.48 6.50
C SER A 78 -16.85 -4.57 5.46
N SER A 79 -15.79 -4.37 4.67
CA SER A 79 -15.31 -5.37 3.71
C SER A 79 -14.43 -6.42 4.40
N PRO A 80 -14.25 -7.61 3.80
CA PRO A 80 -13.34 -8.63 4.35
C PRO A 80 -11.85 -8.30 4.11
N TYR A 81 -11.57 -7.23 3.36
CA TYR A 81 -10.22 -6.91 2.92
C TYR A 81 -9.37 -6.28 4.04
N GLU A 82 -8.07 -6.53 3.96
CA GLU A 82 -7.14 -6.13 5.00
C GLU A 82 -6.88 -4.62 4.96
N ILE A 83 -6.76 -4.01 6.14
CA ILE A 83 -6.35 -2.61 6.29
C ILE A 83 -5.03 -2.57 7.08
N ALA A 84 -4.10 -1.75 6.62
CA ALA A 84 -2.81 -1.53 7.26
C ALA A 84 -2.60 -0.06 7.61
N ILE A 85 -1.67 0.24 8.51
CA ILE A 85 -1.37 1.63 8.86
C ILE A 85 -0.46 2.25 7.80
N HIS A 86 -0.88 3.39 7.25
CA HIS A 86 -0.08 4.20 6.32
C HIS A 86 0.40 5.53 6.95
N GLY A 87 0.77 5.47 8.23
CA GLY A 87 1.08 6.63 9.07
C GLY A 87 -0.16 7.45 9.46
N TYR A 88 0.04 8.46 10.32
CA TYR A 88 -1.05 9.36 10.70
C TYR A 88 -1.38 10.37 9.61
N LYS A 89 -0.34 10.97 9.01
CA LYS A 89 -0.44 11.84 7.83
C LYS A 89 0.42 11.31 6.69
N HIS A 90 0.12 11.73 5.47
CA HIS A 90 0.86 11.35 4.27
C HIS A 90 2.10 12.24 4.06
N ILE A 91 3.03 12.19 5.01
CA ILE A 91 4.27 12.98 5.06
C ILE A 91 5.50 12.09 4.90
N ARG A 92 6.57 12.63 4.29
CA ARG A 92 7.84 11.90 4.16
C ARG A 92 8.55 11.85 5.50
N TYR A 93 8.88 10.65 5.96
CA TYR A 93 9.51 10.46 7.28
C TYR A 93 10.95 10.99 7.31
N GLU A 94 11.63 11.15 6.17
CA GLU A 94 12.93 11.83 6.05
C GLU A 94 12.93 13.28 6.60
N PHE A 95 11.76 13.91 6.74
CA PHE A 95 11.62 15.27 7.28
C PHE A 95 11.28 15.32 8.76
N LEU A 96 11.19 14.18 9.43
CA LEU A 96 10.84 14.06 10.83
C LEU A 96 12.07 13.65 11.63
N THR A 97 12.15 14.10 12.88
CA THR A 97 13.06 13.52 13.87
C THR A 97 12.52 12.17 14.35
N THR A 98 13.37 11.32 14.95
CA THR A 98 12.97 10.05 15.60
C THR A 98 11.76 10.23 16.52
N GLU A 99 11.80 11.22 17.41
CA GLU A 99 10.68 11.55 18.31
C GLU A 99 9.40 11.94 17.57
N GLN A 100 9.51 12.65 16.44
CA GLN A 100 8.35 13.04 15.64
C GLN A 100 7.77 11.83 14.91
N MET A 101 8.61 10.94 14.37
CA MET A 101 8.16 9.68 13.76
C MET A 101 7.45 8.80 14.80
N LYS A 102 8.02 8.66 16.00
CA LYS A 102 7.42 7.92 17.11
C LYS A 102 6.06 8.48 17.49
N GLN A 103 5.93 9.80 17.64
CA GLN A 103 4.65 10.46 17.90
C GLN A 103 3.64 10.23 16.77
N GLU A 104 4.05 10.30 15.50
CA GLU A 104 3.14 10.06 14.37
C GLU A 104 2.66 8.60 14.33
N LEU A 105 3.51 7.61 14.62
CA LEU A 105 3.11 6.20 14.72
C LEU A 105 2.21 5.94 15.93
N GLN A 106 2.50 6.56 17.07
CA GLN A 106 1.66 6.48 18.26
C GLN A 106 0.24 7.01 17.98
N ILE A 107 0.13 8.20 17.40
CA ILE A 107 -1.18 8.78 17.09
C ILE A 107 -1.91 7.93 16.03
N ALA A 108 -1.19 7.37 15.05
CA ALA A 108 -1.79 6.50 14.03
C ALA A 108 -2.39 5.23 14.64
N THR A 109 -1.61 4.53 15.47
CA THR A 109 -2.05 3.29 16.15
C THR A 109 -3.18 3.54 17.13
N GLU A 110 -3.11 4.61 17.93
CA GLU A 110 -4.20 5.05 18.81
C GLU A 110 -5.48 5.36 18.02
N THR A 111 -5.35 6.04 16.88
CA THR A 111 -6.51 6.36 16.01
C THR A 111 -7.17 5.10 15.46
N PHE A 112 -6.38 4.12 14.99
CA PHE A 112 -6.95 2.84 14.52
C PHE A 112 -7.64 2.08 15.66
N LYS A 113 -7.06 2.07 16.87
CA LYS A 113 -7.67 1.49 18.07
C LYS A 113 -8.99 2.18 18.43
N GLU A 114 -9.03 3.52 18.44
CA GLU A 114 -10.26 4.31 18.67
C GLU A 114 -11.36 3.97 17.66
N LEU A 115 -11.01 3.83 16.39
CA LEU A 115 -11.93 3.50 15.30
C LEU A 115 -12.26 2.01 15.21
N LYS A 116 -11.64 1.16 16.05
CA LYS A 116 -11.77 -0.31 16.03
C LYS A 116 -11.42 -0.93 14.67
N ILE A 117 -10.45 -0.33 13.96
CA ILE A 117 -9.95 -0.87 12.70
C ILE A 117 -8.79 -1.81 13.05
N PRO A 118 -8.92 -3.13 12.78
CA PRO A 118 -7.82 -4.06 13.02
C PRO A 118 -6.67 -3.75 12.06
N TYR A 119 -5.44 -3.90 12.54
CA TYR A 119 -4.24 -3.77 11.74
C TYR A 119 -3.15 -4.69 12.29
N LYS A 120 -2.30 -5.17 11.40
CA LYS A 120 -1.10 -5.95 11.72
C LYS A 120 0.16 -5.39 11.06
N GLY A 121 0.00 -4.72 9.92
CA GLY A 121 1.11 -4.23 9.13
C GLY A 121 1.16 -2.73 8.95
N PHE A 122 2.27 -2.33 8.33
CA PHE A 122 2.61 -0.95 8.06
C PHE A 122 3.12 -0.75 6.63
N ARG A 123 2.92 0.47 6.13
CA ARG A 123 3.63 0.99 4.96
C ARG A 123 3.95 2.46 5.20
N ALA A 124 5.20 2.88 5.05
CA ALA A 124 5.55 4.30 5.18
C ALA A 124 5.00 5.11 3.97
N PRO A 125 4.46 6.32 4.18
CA PRO A 125 4.16 7.23 3.08
C PRO A 125 5.36 7.42 2.15
N TYR A 126 5.10 7.39 0.84
CA TYR A 126 6.12 7.49 -0.21
C TYR A 126 7.20 6.37 -0.20
N ASN A 127 6.95 5.23 0.46
CA ASN A 127 7.92 4.15 0.64
C ASN A 127 9.28 4.68 1.17
N ASN A 128 9.24 5.68 2.06
CA ASN A 128 10.41 6.39 2.53
C ASN A 128 10.75 5.96 3.95
N TYR A 129 11.90 5.29 4.09
CA TYR A 129 12.34 4.69 5.34
C TYR A 129 13.72 5.22 5.73
N SER A 130 13.86 5.54 7.01
CA SER A 130 15.15 5.68 7.69
C SER A 130 15.40 4.46 8.58
N GLU A 131 16.62 4.31 9.11
CA GLU A 131 16.91 3.33 10.16
C GLU A 131 16.01 3.49 11.38
N ASP A 132 15.76 4.73 11.79
CA ASP A 132 14.81 5.05 12.85
C ASP A 132 13.41 4.51 12.56
N THR A 133 12.93 4.66 11.33
CA THR A 133 11.61 4.13 10.95
C THR A 133 11.59 2.62 11.15
N LYS A 134 12.62 1.91 10.66
CA LYS A 134 12.71 0.45 10.75
C LYS A 134 12.76 -0.05 12.19
N ARG A 135 13.46 0.68 13.08
CA ARG A 135 13.51 0.39 14.52
C ARG A 135 12.18 0.66 15.21
N LEU A 136 11.51 1.75 14.86
CA LEU A 136 10.19 2.06 15.40
C LEU A 136 9.16 1.00 15.00
N LEU A 137 9.26 0.39 13.80
CA LEU A 137 8.33 -0.69 13.43
C LEU A 137 8.45 -1.90 14.36
N GLU A 138 9.65 -2.23 14.86
CA GLU A 138 9.83 -3.23 15.94
C GLU A 138 9.19 -2.77 17.25
N GLU A 139 9.42 -1.51 17.65
CA GLU A 139 8.91 -0.98 18.93
C GLU A 139 7.37 -0.96 18.98
N PHE A 140 6.71 -0.77 17.84
CA PHE A 140 5.26 -0.74 17.72
C PHE A 140 4.63 -2.11 17.40
N ASP A 141 5.41 -3.19 17.45
CA ASP A 141 4.96 -4.58 17.26
C ASP A 141 4.20 -4.81 15.95
N PHE A 142 4.59 -4.15 14.85
CA PHE A 142 4.05 -4.49 13.53
C PHE A 142 4.53 -5.89 13.12
N GLU A 143 3.64 -6.70 12.56
CA GLU A 143 3.98 -8.07 12.15
C GLU A 143 4.69 -8.11 10.79
N TRP A 144 4.46 -7.08 9.96
CA TRP A 144 5.02 -6.97 8.63
C TRP A 144 5.05 -5.54 8.07
N ASP A 145 5.90 -5.34 7.06
CA ASP A 145 6.02 -4.10 6.27
C ASP A 145 6.02 -4.40 4.76
N ILE A 146 5.34 -3.55 3.99
CA ILE A 146 5.22 -3.71 2.52
C ILE A 146 5.83 -2.55 1.71
N GLY A 147 6.58 -1.63 2.34
CA GLY A 147 7.20 -0.50 1.64
C GLY A 147 8.72 -0.58 1.55
N ILE A 148 9.41 -1.25 2.48
CA ILE A 148 10.87 -1.45 2.44
C ILE A 148 11.28 -2.23 1.18
N GLY A 149 10.44 -3.17 0.76
CA GLY A 149 10.64 -3.96 -0.46
C GLY A 149 10.62 -3.16 -1.75
N TYR A 150 10.29 -1.86 -1.72
CA TYR A 150 10.40 -0.97 -2.87
C TYR A 150 11.84 -0.57 -3.19
N ARG A 151 12.81 -0.83 -2.30
CA ARG A 151 14.21 -0.52 -2.57
C ARG A 151 14.74 -1.42 -3.70
N PRO A 152 15.56 -0.91 -4.65
CA PRO A 152 15.98 -1.65 -5.85
C PRO A 152 16.55 -3.05 -5.59
N GLU A 153 17.27 -3.24 -4.48
CA GLU A 153 17.84 -4.53 -4.09
C GLU A 153 16.79 -5.62 -3.76
N TYR A 154 15.54 -5.24 -3.49
CA TYR A 154 14.46 -6.17 -3.14
C TYR A 154 13.39 -6.32 -4.22
N GLN A 155 13.32 -5.42 -5.21
CA GLN A 155 12.21 -5.38 -6.16
C GLN A 155 12.01 -6.66 -6.99
N GLU A 156 13.06 -7.49 -7.10
CA GLU A 156 13.08 -8.69 -7.95
C GLU A 156 13.47 -9.97 -7.17
N THR A 157 13.38 -9.95 -5.83
CA THR A 157 13.80 -11.10 -5.00
C THR A 157 12.73 -12.16 -4.78
N PHE A 158 11.47 -11.90 -5.19
CA PHE A 158 10.30 -12.81 -5.14
C PHE A 158 10.14 -13.67 -3.87
N GLN A 159 10.69 -13.26 -2.74
CA GLN A 159 10.70 -13.98 -1.48
C GLN A 159 10.53 -13.00 -0.32
N PHE A 160 9.75 -13.38 0.69
CA PHE A 160 9.73 -12.63 1.94
C PHE A 160 11.14 -12.55 2.53
N PHE A 161 11.43 -11.42 3.17
CA PHE A 161 12.71 -11.19 3.82
C PHE A 161 12.52 -10.51 5.16
N ASN A 162 13.48 -10.65 6.06
CA ASN A 162 13.60 -9.76 7.20
C ASN A 162 14.73 -8.79 6.89
N HIS A 163 14.53 -7.52 7.20
CA HIS A 163 15.56 -6.51 7.00
C HIS A 163 16.63 -6.63 8.09
N GLN A 164 17.84 -6.17 7.82
CA GLN A 164 18.91 -6.06 8.81
C GLN A 164 19.10 -4.60 9.19
N LEU A 165 18.96 -4.30 10.48
CA LEU A 165 19.24 -2.97 11.03
C LEU A 165 20.75 -2.68 11.01
N ASP A 166 21.13 -1.41 11.09
CA ASP A 166 22.53 -0.97 11.09
C ASP A 166 23.41 -1.61 12.19
N ASP A 167 22.81 -2.07 13.29
CA ASP A 167 23.53 -2.77 14.38
C ASP A 167 23.71 -4.28 14.10
N GLY A 168 23.32 -4.74 12.90
CA GLY A 168 23.41 -6.13 12.49
C GLY A 168 22.23 -7.01 12.93
N LYS A 169 21.29 -6.50 13.75
CA LYS A 169 20.12 -7.26 14.19
C LYS A 169 19.10 -7.40 13.04
N LYS A 170 18.60 -8.62 12.81
CA LYS A 170 17.47 -8.85 11.89
C LYS A 170 16.15 -8.41 12.53
N THR A 171 15.27 -7.82 11.72
CA THR A 171 13.91 -7.48 12.13
C THR A 171 13.08 -8.73 12.42
N THR A 172 12.17 -8.64 13.39
CA THR A 172 11.19 -9.67 13.70
C THR A 172 9.99 -9.62 12.75
N TYR A 173 9.63 -8.42 12.29
CA TYR A 173 8.62 -8.25 11.25
C TYR A 173 9.13 -8.70 9.89
N ALA A 174 8.22 -9.27 9.09
CA ALA A 174 8.52 -9.72 7.74
C ALA A 174 8.31 -8.58 6.73
N CYS A 175 9.19 -8.49 5.75
CA CYS A 175 9.07 -7.58 4.63
C CYS A 175 8.68 -8.34 3.37
N VAL A 176 7.90 -7.67 2.52
CA VAL A 176 7.49 -8.20 1.22
C VAL A 176 8.18 -7.42 0.10
N PRO A 177 8.83 -8.08 -0.88
CA PRO A 177 9.29 -7.45 -2.11
C PRO A 177 8.14 -6.69 -2.80
N LEU A 178 8.33 -5.40 -3.06
CA LEU A 178 7.33 -4.62 -3.79
C LEU A 178 7.81 -4.40 -5.22
N ASN A 179 7.05 -4.94 -6.18
CA ASN A 179 7.41 -4.83 -7.57
C ASN A 179 7.39 -3.36 -8.05
N LYS A 180 8.31 -3.00 -8.94
CA LYS A 180 8.38 -1.65 -9.53
C LYS A 180 7.18 -1.27 -10.39
N LEU A 181 6.43 -2.25 -10.88
CA LEU A 181 5.22 -2.04 -11.67
C LEU A 181 4.04 -1.65 -10.76
N SER A 182 4.06 -0.41 -10.29
CA SER A 182 2.89 0.23 -9.68
C SER A 182 1.98 0.82 -10.76
N ASP A 183 0.70 1.01 -10.43
CA ASP A 183 -0.24 1.59 -11.39
C ASP A 183 0.08 3.04 -11.77
N ASP A 184 0.65 3.84 -10.86
CA ASP A 184 1.09 5.20 -11.17
C ASP A 184 2.30 5.20 -12.11
N TYR A 185 3.24 4.27 -11.95
CA TYR A 185 4.35 4.10 -12.88
C TYR A 185 3.85 3.67 -14.27
N MET A 186 3.02 2.62 -14.33
CA MET A 186 2.50 2.10 -15.61
C MET A 186 1.60 3.12 -16.34
N ILE A 187 0.68 3.77 -15.63
CA ILE A 187 -0.26 4.73 -16.22
C ILE A 187 0.44 6.04 -16.57
N GLU A 188 1.25 6.58 -15.64
CA GLU A 188 1.73 7.95 -15.75
C GLU A 188 3.08 8.06 -16.45
N GLN A 189 3.98 7.09 -16.27
CA GLN A 189 5.29 7.09 -16.91
C GLN A 189 5.27 6.28 -18.21
N LEU A 190 4.75 5.05 -18.17
CA LEU A 190 4.74 4.15 -19.33
C LEU A 190 3.55 4.36 -20.28
N LYS A 191 2.53 5.11 -19.85
CA LYS A 191 1.31 5.40 -20.64
C LYS A 191 0.54 4.15 -21.07
N MET A 192 0.60 3.11 -20.25
CA MET A 192 -0.07 1.85 -20.54
C MET A 192 -1.59 1.98 -20.45
N ASN A 193 -2.28 1.27 -21.34
CA ASN A 193 -3.71 0.97 -21.20
C ASN A 193 -3.91 -0.27 -20.29
N ALA A 194 -5.16 -0.64 -20.02
CA ALA A 194 -5.46 -1.76 -19.13
C ALA A 194 -4.90 -3.11 -19.59
N ASP A 195 -4.95 -3.40 -20.89
CA ASP A 195 -4.44 -4.68 -21.44
C ASP A 195 -2.92 -4.76 -21.32
N GLN A 196 -2.22 -3.65 -21.61
CA GLN A 196 -0.77 -3.56 -21.43
C GLN A 196 -0.36 -3.69 -19.96
N MET A 197 -1.13 -3.09 -19.04
CA MET A 197 -0.92 -3.28 -17.61
C MET A 197 -1.11 -4.75 -17.22
N ALA A 198 -2.19 -5.40 -17.67
CA ALA A 198 -2.44 -6.81 -17.38
C ALA A 198 -1.29 -7.70 -17.86
N THR A 199 -0.85 -7.53 -19.11
CA THR A 199 0.29 -8.28 -19.67
C THR A 199 1.53 -8.10 -18.82
N ALA A 200 1.90 -6.87 -18.45
CA ALA A 200 3.09 -6.60 -17.66
C ALA A 200 3.00 -7.21 -16.24
N LEU A 201 1.83 -7.17 -15.61
CA LEU A 201 1.59 -7.78 -14.29
C LEU A 201 1.65 -9.32 -14.36
N ILE A 202 1.04 -9.92 -15.38
CA ILE A 202 1.05 -11.37 -15.63
C ILE A 202 2.47 -11.87 -15.87
N GLU A 203 3.29 -11.14 -16.63
CA GLU A 203 4.70 -11.49 -16.83
C GLU A 203 5.48 -11.56 -15.52
N GLN A 204 5.23 -10.65 -14.57
CA GLN A 204 5.89 -10.69 -13.25
C GLN A 204 5.35 -11.82 -12.37
N LEU A 205 4.05 -12.14 -12.49
CA LEU A 205 3.45 -13.28 -11.80
C LEU A 205 4.06 -14.61 -12.28
N GLU A 206 4.24 -14.79 -13.59
CA GLU A 206 4.88 -15.99 -14.16
C GLU A 206 6.35 -16.10 -13.74
N LYS A 207 7.11 -15.00 -13.70
CA LYS A 207 8.48 -15.01 -13.18
C LYS A 207 8.55 -15.44 -11.72
N ALA A 208 7.64 -14.96 -10.88
CA ALA A 208 7.56 -15.38 -9.49
C ALA A 208 7.20 -16.87 -9.38
N LYS A 209 6.32 -17.38 -10.26
CA LYS A 209 5.92 -18.78 -10.33
C LYS A 209 7.07 -19.73 -10.66
N GLU A 210 8.00 -19.34 -11.54
CA GLU A 210 9.17 -20.17 -11.89
C GLU A 210 9.99 -20.63 -10.68
N ILE A 211 9.96 -19.86 -9.58
CA ILE A 211 10.73 -20.15 -8.36
C ILE A 211 9.83 -20.43 -7.14
N ASN A 212 8.54 -20.68 -7.34
CA ASN A 212 7.55 -20.79 -6.27
C ASN A 212 7.55 -19.58 -5.32
N GLY A 213 7.70 -18.38 -5.87
CA GLY A 213 7.88 -17.14 -5.12
C GLY A 213 6.59 -16.40 -4.77
N VAL A 214 6.78 -15.16 -4.32
CA VAL A 214 5.74 -14.16 -4.04
C VAL A 214 6.00 -12.90 -4.87
N VAL A 215 4.95 -12.33 -5.45
CA VAL A 215 4.99 -11.01 -6.08
C VAL A 215 3.94 -10.11 -5.46
N MET A 216 4.26 -8.83 -5.26
CA MET A 216 3.32 -7.83 -4.75
C MET A 216 3.26 -6.63 -5.67
N PHE A 217 2.05 -6.17 -5.98
CA PHE A 217 1.81 -5.00 -6.83
C PHE A 217 1.14 -3.87 -6.07
N ASP A 218 1.59 -2.65 -6.33
CA ASP A 218 1.04 -1.42 -5.76
C ASP A 218 0.06 -0.75 -6.74
N LEU A 219 -1.23 -1.04 -6.56
CA LEU A 219 -2.34 -0.67 -7.43
C LEU A 219 -3.35 0.19 -6.65
N HIS A 220 -3.18 1.51 -6.68
CA HIS A 220 -3.94 2.46 -5.88
C HIS A 220 -5.43 2.52 -6.28
N PRO A 221 -6.38 2.47 -5.33
CA PRO A 221 -7.82 2.46 -5.64
C PRO A 221 -8.30 3.67 -6.47
N ILE A 222 -7.70 4.84 -6.26
CA ILE A 222 -8.02 6.07 -6.98
C ILE A 222 -7.72 5.98 -8.50
N ARG A 223 -6.83 5.07 -8.89
CA ARG A 223 -6.41 4.78 -10.26
C ARG A 223 -7.01 3.46 -10.75
N LEU A 224 -6.72 2.34 -10.08
CA LEU A 224 -7.16 1.00 -10.49
C LEU A 224 -8.69 0.85 -10.58
N GLY A 225 -9.44 1.39 -9.61
CA GLY A 225 -10.90 1.24 -9.54
C GLY A 225 -11.69 2.03 -10.60
N ARG A 226 -10.98 2.64 -11.54
CA ARG A 226 -11.56 3.36 -12.68
C ARG A 226 -11.98 2.38 -13.77
N LYS A 227 -13.04 2.72 -14.52
CA LYS A 227 -13.54 1.85 -15.60
C LYS A 227 -12.47 1.59 -16.66
N GLU A 228 -11.58 2.56 -16.84
CA GLU A 228 -10.49 2.56 -17.80
C GLU A 228 -9.38 1.56 -17.45
N TYR A 229 -9.25 1.13 -16.17
CA TYR A 229 -8.13 0.31 -15.71
C TYR A 229 -8.55 -0.95 -14.94
N ILE A 230 -9.80 -1.05 -14.45
CA ILE A 230 -10.24 -2.20 -13.65
C ILE A 230 -10.14 -3.53 -14.39
N SER A 231 -10.26 -3.53 -15.73
CA SER A 231 -10.07 -4.74 -16.53
C SER A 231 -8.65 -5.31 -16.42
N SER A 232 -7.65 -4.50 -16.07
CA SER A 232 -6.29 -5.00 -15.83
C SER A 232 -6.21 -5.92 -14.62
N LEU A 233 -6.93 -5.59 -13.54
CA LEU A 233 -7.06 -6.46 -12.37
C LEU A 233 -7.80 -7.75 -12.72
N LYS A 234 -8.91 -7.63 -13.45
CA LYS A 234 -9.69 -8.80 -13.88
C LYS A 234 -8.86 -9.79 -14.68
N LEU A 235 -8.11 -9.31 -15.68
CA LEU A 235 -7.25 -10.15 -16.51
C LEU A 235 -6.11 -10.81 -15.71
N LEU A 236 -5.52 -10.09 -14.75
CA LEU A 236 -4.52 -10.65 -13.84
C LEU A 236 -5.10 -11.79 -12.99
N LEU A 237 -6.26 -11.59 -12.39
CA LEU A 237 -6.93 -12.59 -11.55
C LEU A 237 -7.39 -13.81 -12.37
N GLU A 238 -7.96 -13.58 -13.57
CA GLU A 238 -8.36 -14.64 -14.49
C GLU A 238 -7.16 -15.51 -14.89
N HIS A 239 -6.02 -14.89 -15.20
CA HIS A 239 -4.78 -15.61 -15.47
C HIS A 239 -4.30 -16.37 -14.24
N GLY A 240 -4.31 -15.72 -13.07
CA GLY A 240 -3.95 -16.31 -11.80
C GLY A 240 -4.75 -17.58 -11.49
N GLN A 241 -6.06 -17.56 -11.69
CA GLN A 241 -6.93 -18.73 -11.51
C GLN A 241 -6.53 -19.88 -12.45
N LYS A 242 -6.21 -19.60 -13.72
CA LYS A 242 -5.75 -20.62 -14.69
C LYS A 242 -4.47 -21.32 -14.27
N ILE A 243 -3.59 -20.63 -13.55
CA ILE A 243 -2.31 -21.17 -13.06
C ILE A 243 -2.35 -21.56 -11.58
N ASN A 244 -3.53 -21.58 -10.96
CA ASN A 244 -3.73 -21.86 -9.53
C ASN A 244 -2.90 -20.95 -8.60
N ALA A 245 -2.71 -19.67 -8.96
CA ALA A 245 -2.05 -18.69 -8.12
C ALA A 245 -2.90 -18.37 -6.87
N TRP A 246 -2.24 -18.12 -5.75
CA TRP A 246 -2.90 -17.76 -4.51
C TRP A 246 -2.92 -16.24 -4.31
N PHE A 247 -4.09 -15.65 -4.05
CA PHE A 247 -4.29 -14.21 -3.85
C PHE A 247 -4.78 -13.87 -2.42
N PRO A 248 -3.95 -14.04 -1.39
CA PRO A 248 -4.31 -13.76 0.01
C PRO A 248 -4.13 -12.30 0.42
N SER A 249 -4.56 -11.97 1.63
CA SER A 249 -4.09 -10.75 2.31
C SER A 249 -2.61 -10.89 2.69
N VAL A 250 -1.94 -9.77 3.01
CA VAL A 250 -0.52 -9.81 3.38
C VAL A 250 -0.33 -10.58 4.67
N THR A 251 -1.20 -10.37 5.68
CA THR A 251 -1.18 -11.17 6.91
C THR A 251 -1.35 -12.66 6.62
N GLU A 252 -2.37 -13.04 5.83
CA GLU A 252 -2.64 -14.46 5.57
C GLU A 252 -1.44 -15.13 4.90
N ALA A 253 -0.82 -14.48 3.90
CA ALA A 253 0.36 -15.01 3.23
C ALA A 253 1.55 -15.23 4.17
N ILE A 254 1.83 -14.23 5.01
CA ILE A 254 2.98 -14.26 5.92
C ILE A 254 2.76 -15.30 7.01
N ASP A 255 1.58 -15.34 7.63
CA ASP A 255 1.25 -16.30 8.68
C ASP A 255 1.28 -17.74 8.14
N TYR A 256 0.71 -17.96 6.95
CA TYR A 256 0.73 -19.28 6.31
C TYR A 256 2.16 -19.70 5.93
N TRP A 257 2.96 -18.81 5.33
CA TRP A 257 4.34 -19.11 4.97
C TRP A 257 5.23 -19.38 6.18
N LYS A 258 5.09 -18.60 7.26
CA LYS A 258 5.81 -18.81 8.51
C LYS A 258 5.58 -20.22 9.06
N LYS A 259 4.33 -20.70 9.00
CA LYS A 259 3.91 -22.01 9.52
C LYS A 259 4.22 -23.18 8.59
N HIS A 260 4.02 -23.01 7.29
CA HIS A 260 4.00 -24.13 6.34
C HIS A 260 5.17 -24.17 5.35
N LYS A 261 5.88 -23.04 5.15
CA LYS A 261 6.99 -22.92 4.18
C LYS A 261 6.61 -23.33 2.75
N LYS A 262 5.33 -23.16 2.41
CA LYS A 262 4.72 -23.38 1.10
C LYS A 262 3.47 -22.52 0.97
N TRP A 263 2.96 -22.37 -0.25
CA TRP A 263 1.70 -21.67 -0.49
C TRP A 263 0.49 -22.59 -0.22
N LYS A 264 -0.65 -21.95 0.10
CA LYS A 264 -1.91 -22.65 0.35
C LYS A 264 -2.35 -23.43 -0.88
N ASP A 265 -2.97 -24.58 -0.66
CA ASP A 265 -3.49 -25.47 -1.73
C ASP A 265 -2.46 -25.86 -2.80
N ASN A 266 -1.17 -25.87 -2.42
CA ASN A 266 -0.02 -26.09 -3.32
C ASN A 266 -0.01 -25.15 -4.53
N ALA A 267 -0.52 -23.92 -4.37
CA ALA A 267 -0.38 -22.88 -5.36
C ALA A 267 1.11 -22.72 -5.76
N PRO A 268 1.43 -22.57 -7.04
CA PRO A 268 2.82 -22.44 -7.48
C PRO A 268 3.34 -21.01 -7.31
N VAL A 269 2.51 -20.06 -6.88
CA VAL A 269 2.90 -18.66 -6.66
C VAL A 269 1.92 -17.96 -5.73
N CYS A 270 2.43 -17.03 -4.91
CA CYS A 270 1.62 -16.10 -4.12
C CYS A 270 1.61 -14.72 -4.80
N CYS A 271 0.44 -14.12 -5.00
CA CYS A 271 0.28 -12.78 -5.55
C CYS A 271 -0.42 -11.89 -4.53
N LEU A 272 0.25 -10.83 -4.10
CA LEU A 272 -0.26 -9.88 -3.12
C LEU A 272 -0.66 -8.58 -3.82
N LEU A 273 -1.86 -8.10 -3.51
CA LEU A 273 -2.39 -6.86 -4.05
C LEU A 273 -2.46 -5.82 -2.94
N THR A 274 -1.83 -4.68 -3.15
CA THR A 274 -1.86 -3.54 -2.23
C THR A 274 -2.10 -2.24 -2.97
N GLY A 275 -2.53 -1.21 -2.26
CA GLY A 275 -2.72 0.12 -2.82
C GLY A 275 -3.21 1.06 -1.73
N ASP A 276 -2.42 2.08 -1.40
CA ASP A 276 -2.73 2.96 -0.28
C ASP A 276 -3.91 3.88 -0.56
N ILE A 277 -4.54 4.29 0.54
CA ILE A 277 -5.64 5.24 0.60
C ILE A 277 -5.19 6.41 1.47
N ASP A 278 -4.69 7.45 0.81
CA ASP A 278 -4.23 8.67 1.45
C ASP A 278 -5.20 9.85 1.27
N ASN A 279 -6.31 9.64 0.55
CA ASN A 279 -7.42 10.58 0.39
C ASN A 279 -8.67 9.87 -0.14
N PHE A 280 -9.84 10.28 0.34
CA PHE A 280 -11.12 9.87 -0.24
C PHE A 280 -11.69 10.94 -1.19
N THR A 281 -11.32 12.20 -0.99
CA THR A 281 -11.77 13.34 -1.76
C THR A 281 -10.60 14.20 -2.25
N PHE A 282 -10.86 15.03 -3.25
CA PHE A 282 -9.86 16.00 -3.71
C PHE A 282 -9.44 16.99 -2.62
N TRP A 283 -10.34 17.32 -1.68
CA TRP A 283 -10.01 18.18 -0.55
C TRP A 283 -9.05 17.52 0.43
N ASP A 284 -9.18 16.22 0.65
CA ASP A 284 -8.23 15.45 1.46
C ASP A 284 -6.85 15.48 0.80
N TYR A 285 -6.78 15.26 -0.52
CA TYR A 285 -5.53 15.31 -1.29
C TYR A 285 -4.77 16.64 -1.12
N LEU A 286 -5.49 17.76 -1.07
CA LEU A 286 -4.88 19.09 -0.85
C LEU A 286 -4.40 19.30 0.58
N ARG A 287 -4.93 18.55 1.56
CA ARG A 287 -4.68 18.73 3.00
C ARG A 287 -3.91 17.59 3.66
N ARG A 288 -3.43 16.59 2.90
CA ARG A 288 -2.80 15.36 3.42
C ARG A 288 -1.44 15.51 4.11
N PHE A 289 -0.93 16.74 4.29
CA PHE A 289 0.38 17.07 4.89
C PHE A 289 0.27 17.66 6.30
#